data_AF-A0A8J1U6Q7-F1
#
_entry.id   AF-A0A8J1U6Q7-F1
#
_cell.length_a   1.000
_cell.length_b   1.000
_cell.length_c   1.000
_cell.angle_alpha   90.00
_cell.angle_beta   90.00
_cell.angle_gamma   90.00
#
_symmetry.space_group_name_H-M   'P 1'
#
loop_
_entity.id
_entity.type
_entity.pdbx_description
1 polymer ?
#
loop_
_entity_poly.entity_id
_entity_poly.type
_entity_poly.pdbx_seq_one_letter_code
_entity_poly.pdbx_strand_id
1 'polypeptide(L)'
;KLKMADKKDSGSDSESTEEPVVGNVNKFSVSPPGYTGRTKKGHLIFDACFESGNLGRVDYITEFEYDLFIRPDTCNPRFRVWFNFTVENVKHDQRVIFNIVNFSKTKSLYREGMSPMVKSSSRPKWVRVPAKNVYYYRCPDHRKNYVMSFAFCFDRERDVYQFAYCYPYSYTRLQNYLDNLEKRNLDFVNRELLCLSVQQRRLDMLTITNPENLDPDNEKQKVVFITARVHPGETPASYICQGILDFLVSNHPIAKILRDHIVFKIVPMLNPDGVYLGNYRCSLMGFDLNRHWMEPSPWAHPTLYACKNLMMELDRSQKDDLDFYIDIHAHSTLMNGFMYGNTYEDMDRFERQAVFPKLLCGNAEDFSMSNTSFNKDAVKAGTGRRTLGGILDENCHCYTLEVSFFSYMTNSSSNALPYTEEAYMKLGRNLARTFLDYYKLTGYISSKPSSSLVPKPGRHSARERHRERGSSERAASEPTVRVSNDERYDNRGSQGRLMFERPTMGSNVSSGSFGETQFRLQHRGNRP
;
A
#
# COMPACT_ATOMS: atom_id res chain seq x y z
N LYS A 1 13.86 21.24 -46.56
CA LYS A 1 12.53 20.93 -47.13
C LYS A 1 12.19 19.47 -46.85
N LEU A 2 11.29 19.20 -45.90
CA LEU A 2 10.49 17.97 -45.82
C LEU A 2 9.35 18.26 -44.83
N LYS A 3 8.11 18.00 -45.23
CA LYS A 3 6.92 18.34 -44.46
C LYS A 3 6.65 17.23 -43.44
N MET A 4 6.54 17.57 -42.16
CA MET A 4 5.73 16.76 -41.23
C MET A 4 4.28 17.21 -41.36
N ALA A 5 3.36 16.24 -41.45
CA ALA A 5 1.94 16.50 -41.60
C ALA A 5 1.28 16.47 -40.22
N ASP A 6 1.07 17.63 -39.62
CA ASP A 6 0.16 17.77 -38.48
C ASP A 6 -1.26 17.44 -38.93
N LYS A 7 -1.79 16.32 -38.42
CA LYS A 7 -3.21 16.01 -38.55
C LYS A 7 -3.96 16.76 -37.46
N LYS A 8 -4.43 17.97 -37.80
CA LYS A 8 -5.45 18.68 -37.02
C LYS A 8 -6.67 17.78 -36.88
N ASP A 9 -7.04 17.47 -35.64
CA ASP A 9 -8.36 16.93 -35.33
C ASP A 9 -9.21 18.11 -34.84
N SER A 10 -10.14 18.57 -35.67
CA SER A 10 -10.96 19.75 -35.43
C SER A 10 -12.34 19.35 -34.90
N GLY A 11 -12.43 19.15 -33.59
CA GLY A 11 -13.70 19.04 -32.85
C GLY A 11 -13.90 20.29 -32.00
N SER A 12 -15.06 20.94 -32.13
CA SER A 12 -15.35 22.23 -31.50
C SER A 12 -15.38 22.16 -29.96
N ASP A 13 -14.37 22.74 -29.31
CA ASP A 13 -14.46 23.12 -27.90
C ASP A 13 -15.46 24.26 -27.76
N SER A 14 -16.65 23.95 -27.23
CA SER A 14 -17.51 24.94 -26.62
C SER A 14 -17.02 25.16 -25.20
N GLU A 15 -16.16 26.17 -25.03
CA GLU A 15 -15.75 26.66 -23.72
C GLU A 15 -16.97 27.19 -22.96
N SER A 16 -17.62 26.29 -22.24
CA SER A 16 -18.47 26.65 -21.10
C SER A 16 -17.53 27.00 -19.94
N THR A 17 -17.72 28.19 -19.40
CA THR A 17 -17.00 28.74 -18.24
C THR A 17 -17.37 27.99 -16.96
N GLU A 18 -16.91 26.74 -16.84
CA GLU A 18 -16.76 26.10 -15.54
C GLU A 18 -15.62 26.83 -14.80
N GLU A 19 -15.93 27.44 -13.66
CA GLU A 19 -14.90 27.97 -12.77
C GLU A 19 -13.87 26.87 -12.49
N PRO A 20 -12.56 27.14 -12.69
CA PRO A 20 -11.55 26.15 -12.38
C PRO A 20 -11.67 25.80 -10.90
N VAL A 21 -11.81 24.51 -10.60
CA VAL A 21 -11.94 24.03 -9.21
C VAL A 21 -10.57 24.15 -8.52
N VAL A 22 -10.29 25.34 -7.99
CA VAL A 22 -9.01 25.71 -7.36
C VAL A 22 -8.98 25.21 -5.90
N GLY A 23 -8.60 23.95 -5.72
CA GLY A 23 -8.36 23.37 -4.40
C GLY A 23 -9.43 22.38 -3.95
N ASN A 24 -9.41 22.06 -2.65
CA ASN A 24 -10.35 21.16 -2.01
C ASN A 24 -11.44 21.98 -1.28
N VAL A 25 -12.64 21.41 -1.14
CA VAL A 25 -13.67 21.96 -0.24
C VAL A 25 -13.16 22.02 1.19
N ASN A 26 -13.42 23.13 1.89
CA ASN A 26 -13.04 23.36 3.28
C ASN A 26 -14.29 23.74 4.07
N LYS A 27 -14.77 22.82 4.91
CA LYS A 27 -16.00 22.96 5.74
C LYS A 27 -17.18 23.58 4.97
N PHE A 28 -17.36 23.16 3.72
CA PHE A 28 -18.35 23.68 2.79
C PHE A 28 -19.75 23.17 3.16
N SER A 29 -20.59 24.06 3.69
CA SER A 29 -21.99 23.75 3.99
C SER A 29 -22.84 23.84 2.73
N VAL A 30 -23.38 22.71 2.30
CA VAL A 30 -24.29 22.65 1.15
C VAL A 30 -25.71 22.94 1.65
N SER A 31 -26.37 23.90 1.00
CA SER A 31 -27.75 24.29 1.29
C SER A 31 -28.55 24.42 -0.02
N PRO A 32 -29.89 24.29 0.02
CA PRO A 32 -30.72 24.41 -1.17
C PRO A 32 -30.56 25.78 -1.87
N PRO A 33 -30.62 25.87 -3.21
CA PRO A 33 -30.59 27.14 -3.93
C PRO A 33 -31.63 28.13 -3.39
N GLY A 34 -31.20 29.37 -3.12
CA GLY A 34 -32.05 30.42 -2.53
C GLY A 34 -32.26 30.34 -1.01
N TYR A 35 -31.70 29.34 -0.31
CA TYR A 35 -31.76 29.29 1.15
C TYR A 35 -30.82 30.32 1.80
N THR A 36 -31.40 31.32 2.48
CA THR A 36 -30.66 32.41 3.17
C THR A 36 -30.61 32.26 4.70
N GLY A 37 -31.17 31.19 5.25
CA GLY A 37 -31.15 30.92 6.69
C GLY A 37 -29.80 30.42 7.19
N ARG A 38 -29.67 30.28 8.52
CA ARG A 38 -28.51 29.59 9.12
C ARG A 38 -28.52 28.11 8.73
N THR A 39 -27.35 27.50 8.59
CA THR A 39 -27.18 26.04 8.40
C THR A 39 -27.96 25.25 9.45
N LYS A 40 -28.86 24.36 9.00
CA LYS A 40 -29.66 23.50 9.87
C LYS A 40 -29.07 22.10 9.97
N LYS A 41 -29.48 21.33 10.96
CA LYS A 41 -29.15 19.90 11.08
C LYS A 41 -29.63 19.14 9.83
N GLY A 42 -28.73 18.39 9.19
CA GLY A 42 -28.97 17.73 7.91
C GLY A 42 -28.49 18.51 6.67
N HIS A 43 -28.16 19.80 6.79
CA HIS A 43 -27.45 20.52 5.72
C HIS A 43 -26.00 20.05 5.75
N LEU A 44 -25.64 19.11 4.89
CA LEU A 44 -24.36 18.42 4.92
C LEU A 44 -23.19 19.41 4.80
N ILE A 45 -22.18 19.22 5.64
CA ILE A 45 -20.93 19.98 5.60
C ILE A 45 -19.83 19.05 5.09
N PHE A 46 -19.22 19.41 3.96
CA PHE A 46 -18.17 18.62 3.32
C PHE A 46 -16.80 19.26 3.57
N ASP A 47 -15.81 18.44 3.86
CA ASP A 47 -14.44 18.89 4.04
C ASP A 47 -13.45 17.88 3.45
N ALA A 48 -12.46 18.40 2.73
CA ALA A 48 -11.31 17.67 2.22
C ALA A 48 -10.00 18.48 2.42
N CYS A 49 -10.01 19.50 3.27
CA CYS A 49 -8.87 20.37 3.55
C CYS A 49 -7.91 19.75 4.59
N PHE A 50 -7.50 18.50 4.35
CA PHE A 50 -6.62 17.73 5.22
C PHE A 50 -5.66 16.86 4.39
N GLU A 51 -4.65 16.26 5.05
CA GLU A 51 -3.64 15.43 4.38
C GLU A 51 -4.25 14.27 3.57
N SER A 52 -3.81 14.15 2.31
CA SER A 52 -4.34 13.18 1.33
C SER A 52 -5.84 13.35 1.04
N GLY A 53 -6.46 14.47 1.44
CA GLY A 53 -7.84 14.83 1.12
C GLY A 53 -7.99 15.20 -0.36
N ASN A 54 -9.09 14.80 -0.98
CA ASN A 54 -9.46 15.22 -2.33
C ASN A 54 -10.99 15.16 -2.51
N LEU A 55 -11.57 16.36 -2.64
CA LEU A 55 -12.90 16.64 -3.17
C LEU A 55 -12.91 18.14 -3.46
N GLY A 56 -13.12 18.54 -4.71
CA GLY A 56 -12.91 19.93 -5.14
C GLY A 56 -14.16 20.79 -5.12
N ARG A 57 -15.32 20.23 -5.50
CA ARG A 57 -16.61 20.92 -5.54
C ARG A 57 -17.75 19.94 -5.22
N VAL A 58 -18.82 20.46 -4.64
CA VAL A 58 -20.05 19.73 -4.33
C VAL A 58 -21.25 20.57 -4.78
N ASP A 59 -22.10 19.99 -5.61
CA ASP A 59 -23.34 20.63 -6.07
C ASP A 59 -24.55 19.97 -5.38
N TYR A 60 -25.49 20.81 -4.93
CA TYR A 60 -26.78 20.36 -4.43
C TYR A 60 -27.72 20.06 -5.60
N ILE A 61 -28.19 18.82 -5.70
CA ILE A 61 -29.18 18.43 -6.72
C ILE A 61 -30.57 18.37 -6.07
N THR A 62 -30.71 17.60 -4.99
CA THR A 62 -31.91 17.56 -4.15
C THR A 62 -31.52 17.38 -2.67
N GLU A 63 -32.49 17.36 -1.75
CA GLU A 63 -32.20 17.08 -0.34
C GLU A 63 -31.59 15.69 -0.11
N PHE A 64 -31.79 14.79 -1.07
CA PHE A 64 -31.31 13.41 -1.10
C PHE A 64 -30.15 13.16 -2.09
N GLU A 65 -29.68 14.16 -2.84
CA GLU A 65 -28.74 13.93 -3.95
C GLU A 65 -27.72 15.06 -4.14
N TYR A 66 -26.45 14.67 -4.26
CA TYR A 66 -25.30 15.57 -4.32
C TYR A 66 -24.32 15.10 -5.39
N ASP A 67 -23.96 16.01 -6.30
CA ASP A 67 -22.91 15.77 -7.30
C ASP A 67 -21.55 16.19 -6.75
N LEU A 68 -20.60 15.28 -6.80
CA LEU A 68 -19.27 15.37 -6.21
C LEU A 68 -18.21 15.40 -7.30
N PHE A 69 -17.40 16.47 -7.29
CA PHE A 69 -16.36 16.68 -8.29
C PHE A 69 -14.98 16.47 -7.65
N ILE A 70 -14.28 15.42 -8.09
CA ILE A 70 -12.88 15.17 -7.74
C ILE A 70 -12.03 16.35 -8.20
N ARG A 71 -11.16 16.86 -7.32
CA ARG A 71 -10.16 17.86 -7.68
C ARG A 71 -9.12 17.19 -8.58
N PRO A 72 -8.79 17.76 -9.76
CA PRO A 72 -7.73 17.20 -10.59
C PRO A 72 -6.39 17.19 -9.85
N ASP A 73 -5.51 16.27 -10.24
CA ASP A 73 -4.12 16.26 -9.77
C ASP A 73 -3.46 17.64 -9.92
N THR A 74 -2.66 18.00 -8.91
CA THR A 74 -1.99 19.31 -8.85
C THR A 74 -1.13 19.52 -10.10
N CYS A 75 -1.31 20.67 -10.76
CA CYS A 75 -0.70 21.00 -12.06
C CYS A 75 -1.00 20.01 -13.21
N ASN A 76 -2.00 19.12 -13.09
CA ASN A 76 -2.37 18.19 -14.17
C ASN A 76 -3.89 17.95 -14.27
N PRO A 77 -4.61 18.63 -15.19
CA PRO A 77 -6.06 18.55 -15.32
C PRO A 77 -6.59 17.22 -15.90
N ARG A 78 -5.73 16.21 -16.15
CA ARG A 78 -6.13 14.94 -16.78
C ARG A 78 -6.53 13.85 -15.79
N PHE A 79 -6.01 13.87 -14.56
CA PHE A 79 -6.20 12.77 -13.60
C PHE A 79 -7.23 13.13 -12.52
N ARG A 80 -8.31 12.34 -12.44
CA ARG A 80 -9.39 12.44 -11.45
C ARG A 80 -9.84 11.02 -11.10
N VAL A 81 -9.31 10.47 -9.99
CA VAL A 81 -9.61 9.08 -9.56
C VAL A 81 -9.63 8.97 -8.04
N TRP A 82 -8.61 9.51 -7.36
CA TRP A 82 -8.55 9.52 -5.91
C TRP A 82 -9.54 10.55 -5.34
N PHE A 83 -10.37 10.12 -4.39
CA PHE A 83 -11.14 11.00 -3.53
C PHE A 83 -10.98 10.56 -2.08
N ASN A 84 -11.04 11.53 -1.17
CA ASN A 84 -10.94 11.33 0.26
C ASN A 84 -11.52 12.58 0.95
N PHE A 85 -12.69 12.47 1.55
CA PHE A 85 -13.42 13.60 2.12
C PHE A 85 -14.20 13.18 3.36
N THR A 86 -14.58 14.16 4.15
CA THR A 86 -15.46 14.01 5.30
C THR A 86 -16.81 14.68 5.08
N VAL A 87 -17.84 14.16 5.74
CA VAL A 87 -19.19 14.71 5.81
C VAL A 87 -19.61 14.78 7.27
N GLU A 88 -20.05 15.95 7.71
CA GLU A 88 -20.58 16.20 9.05
C GLU A 88 -21.91 16.97 9.01
N ASN A 89 -22.44 17.32 10.19
CA ASN A 89 -23.77 17.93 10.36
C ASN A 89 -24.95 17.08 9.85
N VAL A 90 -24.75 15.76 9.75
CA VAL A 90 -25.76 14.77 9.33
C VAL A 90 -26.93 14.67 10.32
N LYS A 91 -28.10 14.22 9.86
CA LYS A 91 -29.27 13.86 10.69
C LYS A 91 -29.44 12.33 10.78
N HIS A 92 -30.05 11.82 11.84
CA HIS A 92 -30.40 10.39 11.97
C HIS A 92 -31.38 9.97 10.85
N ASP A 93 -31.17 8.77 10.30
CA ASP A 93 -31.85 8.21 9.13
C ASP A 93 -31.80 9.07 7.85
N GLN A 94 -30.91 10.08 7.80
CA GLN A 94 -30.75 10.87 6.59
C GLN A 94 -30.14 10.00 5.48
N ARG A 95 -30.90 9.81 4.40
CA ARG A 95 -30.51 9.05 3.22
C ARG A 95 -30.06 10.00 2.13
N VAL A 96 -28.92 9.73 1.52
CA VAL A 96 -28.40 10.52 0.42
C VAL A 96 -27.75 9.63 -0.65
N ILE A 97 -27.73 10.12 -1.88
CA ILE A 97 -26.99 9.59 -3.01
C ILE A 97 -25.84 10.56 -3.29
N PHE A 98 -24.63 10.02 -3.32
CA PHE A 98 -23.43 10.75 -3.70
C PHE A 98 -22.98 10.31 -5.09
N ASN A 99 -23.01 11.23 -6.06
CA ASN A 99 -22.60 10.97 -7.44
C ASN A 99 -21.19 11.50 -7.68
N ILE A 100 -20.19 10.65 -7.87
CA ILE A 100 -18.86 11.09 -8.33
C ILE A 100 -18.90 11.17 -9.86
N VAL A 101 -19.02 12.38 -10.41
CA VAL A 101 -19.43 12.62 -11.81
C VAL A 101 -18.27 12.80 -12.82
N ASN A 102 -17.05 13.02 -12.34
CA ASN A 102 -15.92 13.47 -13.18
C ASN A 102 -14.71 12.50 -13.20
N PHE A 103 -14.94 11.19 -13.06
CA PHE A 103 -13.90 10.16 -13.14
C PHE A 103 -13.14 10.19 -14.49
N SER A 104 -11.82 10.27 -14.44
CA SER A 104 -10.96 10.28 -15.66
C SER A 104 -10.63 8.89 -16.21
N LYS A 105 -11.15 7.81 -15.60
CA LYS A 105 -10.88 6.42 -16.01
C LYS A 105 -12.10 5.74 -16.61
N THR A 106 -12.01 5.37 -17.89
CA THR A 106 -13.07 4.68 -18.64
C THR A 106 -13.19 3.18 -18.35
N LYS A 107 -12.21 2.57 -17.68
CA LYS A 107 -12.24 1.20 -17.14
C LYS A 107 -11.96 1.27 -15.63
N SER A 108 -12.79 0.61 -14.83
CA SER A 108 -12.67 0.55 -13.37
C SER A 108 -13.32 -0.71 -12.82
N LEU A 109 -12.74 -1.26 -11.75
CA LEU A 109 -13.31 -2.36 -10.96
C LEU A 109 -14.65 -2.01 -10.28
N TYR A 110 -15.10 -0.75 -10.33
CA TYR A 110 -16.49 -0.40 -9.98
C TYR A 110 -17.54 -1.14 -10.84
N ARG A 111 -17.19 -1.61 -12.05
CA ARG A 111 -18.06 -2.51 -12.84
C ARG A 111 -18.13 -3.93 -12.27
N GLU A 112 -17.07 -4.36 -11.59
CA GLU A 112 -16.92 -5.70 -11.02
C GLU A 112 -17.33 -5.76 -9.55
N GLY A 113 -18.06 -4.74 -9.05
CA GLY A 113 -18.56 -4.68 -7.67
C GLY A 113 -17.63 -4.04 -6.65
N MET A 114 -16.55 -3.35 -7.07
CA MET A 114 -15.77 -2.50 -6.16
C MET A 114 -16.68 -1.43 -5.53
N SER A 115 -16.38 -1.02 -4.29
CA SER A 115 -17.11 0.03 -3.59
C SER A 115 -16.18 0.94 -2.79
N PRO A 116 -16.58 2.21 -2.55
CA PRO A 116 -15.83 3.14 -1.71
C PRO A 116 -15.66 2.62 -0.28
N MET A 117 -14.63 3.11 0.39
CA MET A 117 -14.39 2.91 1.81
C MET A 117 -15.12 3.98 2.62
N VAL A 118 -15.68 3.60 3.76
CA VAL A 118 -16.28 4.51 4.75
C VAL A 118 -15.81 4.16 6.16
N LYS A 119 -15.66 5.18 7.01
CA LYS A 119 -15.58 5.06 8.47
C LYS A 119 -16.31 6.24 9.12
N SER A 120 -16.47 6.23 10.44
CA SER A 120 -16.96 7.38 11.20
C SER A 120 -16.15 7.61 12.47
N SER A 121 -16.26 8.78 13.10
CA SER A 121 -15.55 9.08 14.36
C SER A 121 -15.78 8.04 15.46
N SER A 122 -17.01 7.53 15.63
CA SER A 122 -17.32 6.46 16.59
C SER A 122 -17.05 5.04 16.08
N ARG A 123 -16.76 4.87 14.78
CA ARG A 123 -16.40 3.58 14.14
C ARG A 123 -15.17 3.80 13.25
N PRO A 124 -13.96 3.87 13.84
CA PRO A 124 -12.76 4.31 13.13
C PRO A 124 -12.21 3.28 12.14
N LYS A 125 -12.68 2.03 12.18
CA LYS A 125 -12.30 0.97 11.23
C LYS A 125 -12.95 1.21 9.87
N TRP A 126 -12.15 1.25 8.83
CA TRP A 126 -12.63 1.32 7.45
C TRP A 126 -13.42 0.06 7.06
N VAL A 127 -14.58 0.27 6.46
CA VAL A 127 -15.42 -0.77 5.85
C VAL A 127 -15.82 -0.36 4.44
N ARG A 128 -16.06 -1.33 3.56
CA ARG A 128 -16.60 -1.04 2.22
C ARG A 128 -18.09 -0.67 2.33
N VAL A 129 -18.52 0.33 1.58
CA VAL A 129 -19.95 0.58 1.35
C VAL A 129 -20.54 -0.69 0.69
N PRO A 130 -21.74 -1.17 1.08
CA PRO A 130 -22.32 -2.38 0.50
C PRO A 130 -22.43 -2.27 -1.03
N ALA A 131 -21.88 -3.22 -1.78
CA ALA A 131 -21.81 -3.15 -3.24
C ALA A 131 -23.20 -2.97 -3.91
N LYS A 132 -24.25 -3.55 -3.31
CA LYS A 132 -25.65 -3.36 -3.77
C LYS A 132 -26.18 -1.92 -3.69
N ASN A 133 -25.50 -1.02 -2.98
CA ASN A 133 -25.81 0.40 -2.89
C ASN A 133 -24.93 1.25 -3.82
N VAL A 134 -24.08 0.65 -4.64
CA VAL A 134 -23.08 1.33 -5.48
C VAL A 134 -23.35 1.02 -6.95
N TYR A 135 -23.36 2.06 -7.77
CA TYR A 135 -23.70 1.99 -9.19
C TYR A 135 -22.62 2.67 -10.01
N TYR A 136 -22.23 2.07 -11.15
CA TYR A 136 -21.22 2.63 -12.03
C TYR A 136 -21.68 2.56 -13.49
N TYR A 137 -22.11 3.70 -14.01
CA TYR A 137 -22.82 3.80 -15.29
C TYR A 137 -22.32 4.99 -16.11
N ARG A 138 -22.66 5.00 -17.40
CA ARG A 138 -22.32 6.10 -18.30
C ARG A 138 -23.50 7.07 -18.33
N CYS A 139 -23.31 8.29 -17.84
CA CYS A 139 -24.37 9.29 -17.80
C CYS A 139 -24.27 10.23 -19.02
N PRO A 140 -25.31 10.36 -19.87
CA PRO A 140 -25.31 11.31 -20.98
C PRO A 140 -25.09 12.75 -20.53
N ASP A 141 -25.76 13.16 -19.44
CA ASP A 141 -25.84 14.54 -18.98
C ASP A 141 -24.49 15.05 -18.43
N HIS A 142 -23.69 14.18 -17.80
CA HIS A 142 -22.30 14.48 -17.45
C HIS A 142 -21.34 14.24 -18.62
N ARG A 143 -21.61 14.84 -19.78
CA ARG A 143 -20.77 14.78 -21.00
C ARG A 143 -20.46 13.36 -21.48
N LYS A 144 -21.35 12.38 -21.24
CA LYS A 144 -21.14 10.93 -21.51
C LYS A 144 -19.98 10.30 -20.72
N ASN A 145 -19.57 10.89 -19.59
CA ASN A 145 -18.60 10.33 -18.66
C ASN A 145 -19.18 9.14 -17.87
N TYR A 146 -18.32 8.44 -17.13
CA TYR A 146 -18.76 7.46 -16.14
C TYR A 146 -18.97 8.14 -14.78
N VAL A 147 -20.13 7.87 -14.19
CA VAL A 147 -20.53 8.30 -12.85
C VAL A 147 -20.46 7.11 -11.91
N MET A 148 -19.93 7.33 -10.71
CA MET A 148 -20.00 6.38 -9.60
C MET A 148 -20.92 6.93 -8.52
N SER A 149 -22.12 6.37 -8.43
CA SER A 149 -23.14 6.76 -7.45
C SER A 149 -23.16 5.79 -6.29
N PHE A 150 -23.27 6.29 -5.06
CA PHE A 150 -23.48 5.42 -3.90
C PHE A 150 -24.52 5.98 -2.92
N ALA A 151 -25.47 5.11 -2.55
CA ALA A 151 -26.52 5.43 -1.58
C ALA A 151 -26.04 5.14 -0.15
N PHE A 152 -26.12 6.16 0.72
CA PHE A 152 -25.69 6.09 2.11
C PHE A 152 -26.82 6.54 3.05
N CYS A 153 -26.87 5.96 4.25
CA CYS A 153 -27.82 6.30 5.30
C CYS A 153 -27.03 6.64 6.57
N PHE A 154 -27.15 7.88 7.05
CA PHE A 154 -26.49 8.32 8.27
C PHE A 154 -27.27 7.86 9.51
N ASP A 155 -26.55 7.28 10.47
CA ASP A 155 -27.10 6.63 11.68
C ASP A 155 -26.63 7.29 12.99
N ARG A 156 -25.69 8.24 12.95
CA ARG A 156 -25.13 8.90 14.14
C ARG A 156 -24.90 10.39 13.90
N GLU A 157 -25.77 11.22 14.46
CA GLU A 157 -25.75 12.68 14.24
C GLU A 157 -24.50 13.42 14.74
N ARG A 158 -23.79 12.84 15.72
CA ARG A 158 -22.55 13.42 16.25
C ARG A 158 -21.30 12.94 15.51
N ASP A 159 -21.46 12.01 14.57
CA ASP A 159 -20.32 11.46 13.83
C ASP A 159 -19.92 12.34 12.64
N VAL A 160 -18.61 12.46 12.45
CA VAL A 160 -18.01 12.83 11.17
C VAL A 160 -17.76 11.54 10.40
N TYR A 161 -18.31 11.42 9.20
CA TYR A 161 -18.13 10.28 8.31
C TYR A 161 -17.02 10.60 7.31
N GLN A 162 -16.10 9.67 7.08
CA GLN A 162 -15.04 9.84 6.07
C GLN A 162 -15.22 8.80 4.97
N PHE A 163 -15.20 9.26 3.71
CA PHE A 163 -15.32 8.43 2.50
C PHE A 163 -14.03 8.52 1.68
N ALA A 164 -13.55 7.40 1.16
CA ALA A 164 -12.33 7.35 0.35
C ALA A 164 -12.39 6.30 -0.77
N TYR A 165 -11.61 6.51 -1.83
CA TYR A 165 -11.50 5.58 -2.97
C TYR A 165 -10.94 4.20 -2.55
N CYS A 166 -9.94 4.20 -1.67
CA CYS A 166 -9.35 3.02 -1.03
C CYS A 166 -8.88 3.41 0.39
N TYR A 167 -8.35 2.46 1.17
CA TYR A 167 -7.80 2.72 2.52
C TYR A 167 -6.71 3.83 2.45
N PRO A 168 -6.89 4.99 3.10
CA PRO A 168 -5.89 6.06 3.05
C PRO A 168 -4.63 5.72 3.86
N TYR A 169 -3.47 5.90 3.23
CA TYR A 169 -2.17 5.82 3.87
C TYR A 169 -1.42 7.12 3.57
N SER A 170 -1.38 8.02 4.55
CA SER A 170 -0.82 9.36 4.43
C SER A 170 0.69 9.40 4.68
N TYR A 171 1.34 10.52 4.39
CA TYR A 171 2.76 10.71 4.66
C TYR A 171 3.02 10.82 6.17
N THR A 172 2.18 11.52 6.94
CA THR A 172 2.27 11.55 8.42
C THR A 172 2.13 10.15 9.04
N ARG A 173 1.25 9.28 8.48
CA ARG A 173 1.15 7.88 8.91
C ARG A 173 2.47 7.13 8.69
N LEU A 174 3.14 7.35 7.55
CA LEU A 174 4.45 6.77 7.27
C LEU A 174 5.50 7.29 8.25
N GLN A 175 5.63 8.61 8.42
CA GLN A 175 6.62 9.20 9.32
C GLN A 175 6.47 8.66 10.74
N ASN A 176 5.24 8.68 11.30
CA ASN A 176 4.98 8.10 12.62
C ASN A 176 5.33 6.61 12.72
N TYR A 177 5.11 5.82 11.66
CA TYR A 177 5.52 4.41 11.62
C TYR A 177 7.05 4.27 11.64
N LEU A 178 7.76 5.05 10.83
CA LEU A 178 9.22 5.04 10.76
C LEU A 178 9.87 5.54 12.07
N ASP A 179 9.37 6.63 12.65
CA ASP A 179 9.82 7.16 13.94
C ASP A 179 9.66 6.12 15.07
N ASN A 180 8.58 5.34 15.04
CA ASN A 180 8.34 4.27 16.02
C ASN A 180 9.18 3.02 15.75
N LEU A 181 9.56 2.77 14.50
CA LEU A 181 10.50 1.70 14.15
C LEU A 181 11.93 2.06 14.58
N GLU A 182 12.35 3.29 14.34
CA GLU A 182 13.65 3.85 14.72
C GLU A 182 13.84 3.85 16.26
N LYS A 183 12.80 4.26 17.02
CA LYS A 183 12.78 4.16 18.49
C LYS A 183 12.92 2.75 19.06
N ARG A 184 12.78 1.68 18.25
CA ARG A 184 13.06 0.31 18.70
C ARG A 184 14.56 0.00 18.77
N ASN A 185 15.41 0.89 18.23
CA ASN A 185 16.87 0.80 18.27
C ASN A 185 17.39 -0.61 17.90
N LEU A 186 17.02 -1.06 16.71
CA LEU A 186 17.41 -2.36 16.18
C LEU A 186 18.68 -2.20 15.36
N ASP A 187 19.79 -2.81 15.78
CA ASP A 187 21.10 -2.64 15.14
C ASP A 187 21.09 -3.00 13.63
N PHE A 188 20.17 -3.88 13.22
CA PHE A 188 19.97 -4.31 11.83
C PHE A 188 19.00 -3.44 11.01
N VAL A 189 18.62 -2.24 11.48
CA VAL A 189 17.76 -1.29 10.78
C VAL A 189 18.38 0.11 10.84
N ASN A 190 18.80 0.63 9.69
CA ASN A 190 19.21 2.03 9.53
C ASN A 190 18.15 2.80 8.74
N ARG A 191 17.80 4.01 9.19
CA ARG A 191 16.89 4.94 8.50
C ARG A 191 17.67 6.16 8.06
N GLU A 192 17.64 6.44 6.76
CA GLU A 192 18.47 7.44 6.12
C GLU A 192 17.61 8.47 5.39
N LEU A 193 17.98 9.76 5.47
CA LEU A 193 17.39 10.80 4.62
C LEU A 193 18.06 10.75 3.25
N LEU A 194 17.42 10.11 2.27
CA LEU A 194 17.99 9.98 0.93
C LEU A 194 17.98 11.32 0.16
N CYS A 195 16.87 12.05 0.23
CA CYS A 195 16.79 13.43 -0.25
C CYS A 195 15.57 14.16 0.35
N LEU A 196 15.39 15.42 -0.05
CA LEU A 196 14.14 16.16 0.15
C LEU A 196 13.32 16.20 -1.14
N SER A 197 12.00 16.23 -1.01
CA SER A 197 11.06 16.47 -2.12
C SER A 197 11.02 17.95 -2.51
N VAL A 198 10.23 18.29 -3.54
CA VAL A 198 10.09 19.70 -3.99
C VAL A 198 9.52 20.57 -2.86
N GLN A 199 8.54 20.07 -2.10
CA GLN A 199 8.02 20.75 -0.89
C GLN A 199 8.78 20.42 0.40
N GLN A 200 10.06 20.03 0.31
CA GLN A 200 10.95 19.79 1.46
C GLN A 200 10.48 18.68 2.43
N ARG A 201 9.70 17.69 1.94
CA ARG A 201 9.39 16.47 2.71
C ARG A 201 10.53 15.49 2.61
N ARG A 202 10.81 14.76 3.69
CA ARG A 202 11.81 13.69 3.72
C ARG A 202 11.44 12.57 2.76
N LEU A 203 12.38 12.19 1.90
CA LEU A 203 12.41 10.88 1.27
C LEU A 203 13.28 9.96 2.16
N ASP A 204 12.64 9.22 3.05
CA ASP A 204 13.34 8.23 3.88
C ASP A 204 13.61 6.95 3.09
N MET A 205 14.83 6.41 3.25
CA MET A 205 15.20 5.05 2.87
C MET A 205 15.49 4.24 4.14
N LEU A 206 15.16 2.96 4.14
CA LEU A 206 15.59 2.01 5.16
C LEU A 206 16.58 1.02 4.57
N THR A 207 17.73 0.88 5.22
CA THR A 207 18.65 -0.24 5.01
C THR A 207 18.38 -1.27 6.12
N ILE A 208 17.98 -2.50 5.76
CA ILE A 208 17.68 -3.59 6.70
C ILE A 208 18.57 -4.81 6.39
N THR A 209 19.53 -5.09 7.28
CA THR A 209 20.53 -6.16 7.14
C THR A 209 21.33 -6.35 8.43
N ASN A 210 22.01 -7.48 8.63
CA ASN A 210 23.03 -7.61 9.68
C ASN A 210 24.17 -6.60 9.40
N PRO A 211 24.57 -5.73 10.35
CA PRO A 211 25.66 -4.77 10.16
C PRO A 211 26.98 -5.35 9.64
N GLU A 212 27.28 -6.62 9.93
CA GLU A 212 28.46 -7.32 9.40
C GLU A 212 28.50 -7.33 7.86
N ASN A 213 27.34 -7.34 7.19
CA ASN A 213 27.27 -7.30 5.72
C ASN A 213 27.78 -5.96 5.16
N LEU A 214 27.66 -4.88 5.93
CA LEU A 214 28.11 -3.54 5.54
C LEU A 214 29.62 -3.31 5.76
N ASP A 215 30.33 -4.29 6.33
CA ASP A 215 31.79 -4.23 6.50
C ASP A 215 32.50 -4.21 5.13
N PRO A 216 33.35 -3.20 4.83
CA PRO A 216 34.12 -3.13 3.58
C PRO A 216 35.01 -4.35 3.32
N ASP A 217 35.51 -5.03 4.35
CA ASP A 217 36.44 -6.16 4.21
C ASP A 217 35.72 -7.51 3.93
N ASN A 218 34.39 -7.56 4.08
CA ASN A 218 33.59 -8.75 3.80
C ASN A 218 33.30 -8.94 2.29
N GLU A 219 32.91 -10.15 1.89
CA GLU A 219 32.54 -10.48 0.50
C GLU A 219 31.39 -9.62 -0.07
N LYS A 220 31.25 -9.64 -1.41
CA LYS A 220 30.23 -8.90 -2.15
C LYS A 220 28.81 -9.31 -1.72
N GLN A 221 27.98 -8.34 -1.34
CA GLN A 221 26.67 -8.58 -0.75
C GLN A 221 25.54 -8.45 -1.77
N LYS A 222 24.55 -9.35 -1.72
CA LYS A 222 23.32 -9.23 -2.51
C LYS A 222 22.45 -8.09 -1.97
N VAL A 223 22.08 -7.16 -2.86
CA VAL A 223 21.24 -5.99 -2.55
C VAL A 223 19.89 -6.13 -3.24
N VAL A 224 18.82 -5.95 -2.45
CA VAL A 224 17.44 -5.91 -2.93
C VAL A 224 16.90 -4.49 -2.74
N PHE A 225 16.65 -3.78 -3.84
CA PHE A 225 16.12 -2.42 -3.82
C PHE A 225 14.60 -2.41 -4.09
N ILE A 226 13.83 -1.73 -3.23
CA ILE A 226 12.37 -1.70 -3.31
C ILE A 226 11.86 -0.27 -3.20
N THR A 227 10.98 0.15 -4.11
CA THR A 227 10.27 1.43 -4.07
C THR A 227 8.76 1.24 -3.99
N ALA A 228 8.04 2.19 -3.40
CA ALA A 228 6.58 2.19 -3.38
C ALA A 228 5.99 3.60 -3.52
N ARG A 229 4.71 3.71 -3.93
CA ARG A 229 3.94 4.97 -4.04
C ARG A 229 4.60 6.05 -4.90
N VAL A 230 5.14 5.69 -6.07
CA VAL A 230 5.51 6.68 -7.08
C VAL A 230 4.26 7.38 -7.66
N HIS A 231 3.15 6.65 -7.80
CA HIS A 231 1.81 7.25 -7.97
C HIS A 231 1.15 7.45 -6.59
N PRO A 232 0.74 8.67 -6.22
CA PRO A 232 0.25 8.96 -4.87
C PRO A 232 -1.02 8.25 -4.43
N GLY A 233 -2.01 8.08 -5.30
CA GLY A 233 -3.31 7.49 -4.95
C GLY A 233 -3.31 5.96 -4.89
N GLU A 234 -2.18 5.32 -5.19
CA GLU A 234 -2.02 3.87 -5.18
C GLU A 234 -1.69 3.35 -3.76
N THR A 235 -2.56 3.71 -2.80
CA THR A 235 -2.38 3.41 -1.37
C THR A 235 -2.12 1.94 -1.01
N PRO A 236 -2.65 0.91 -1.72
CA PRO A 236 -2.28 -0.48 -1.47
C PRO A 236 -0.76 -0.75 -1.45
N ALA A 237 0.01 -0.02 -2.26
CA ALA A 237 1.46 -0.16 -2.32
C ALA A 237 2.14 0.15 -0.97
N SER A 238 1.62 1.10 -0.19
CA SER A 238 2.15 1.37 1.16
C SER A 238 1.87 0.24 2.15
N TYR A 239 0.73 -0.43 2.03
CA TYR A 239 0.41 -1.57 2.88
C TYR A 239 1.27 -2.80 2.55
N ILE A 240 1.50 -3.08 1.25
CA ILE A 240 2.48 -4.09 0.84
C ILE A 240 3.87 -3.73 1.38
N CYS A 241 4.32 -2.49 1.18
CA CYS A 241 5.63 -2.05 1.66
C CYS A 241 5.76 -2.15 3.19
N GLN A 242 4.73 -1.76 3.96
CA GLN A 242 4.74 -1.92 5.41
C GLN A 242 4.77 -3.41 5.80
N GLY A 243 4.06 -4.28 5.08
CA GLY A 243 4.13 -5.74 5.28
C GLY A 243 5.54 -6.30 5.07
N ILE A 244 6.27 -5.84 4.05
CA ILE A 244 7.68 -6.19 3.82
C ILE A 244 8.52 -5.78 5.03
N LEU A 245 8.42 -4.50 5.45
CA LEU A 245 9.16 -3.96 6.59
C LEU A 245 8.85 -4.72 7.88
N ASP A 246 7.57 -4.88 8.23
CA ASP A 246 7.11 -5.57 9.44
C ASP A 246 7.62 -7.02 9.52
N PHE A 247 7.75 -7.72 8.39
CA PHE A 247 8.37 -9.04 8.35
C PHE A 247 9.90 -8.99 8.48
N LEU A 248 10.57 -8.14 7.70
CA LEU A 248 12.03 -8.03 7.70
C LEU A 248 12.58 -7.54 9.04
N VAL A 249 11.81 -6.78 9.85
CA VAL A 249 12.21 -6.36 11.21
C VAL A 249 11.69 -7.28 12.32
N SER A 250 11.09 -8.42 11.97
CA SER A 250 10.56 -9.39 12.93
C SER A 250 11.62 -10.38 13.44
N ASN A 251 11.26 -11.11 14.49
CA ASN A 251 12.03 -12.24 15.02
C ASN A 251 11.81 -13.56 14.24
N HIS A 252 11.07 -13.54 13.13
CA HIS A 252 10.78 -14.73 12.33
C HIS A 252 12.10 -15.36 11.81
N PRO A 253 12.31 -16.70 11.90
CA PRO A 253 13.58 -17.33 11.51
C PRO A 253 14.03 -17.01 10.07
N ILE A 254 13.10 -17.06 9.12
CA ILE A 254 13.36 -16.62 7.72
C ILE A 254 13.86 -15.17 7.66
N ALA A 255 13.26 -14.24 8.40
CA ALA A 255 13.68 -12.84 8.39
C ALA A 255 15.09 -12.65 8.97
N LYS A 256 15.50 -13.45 9.96
CA LYS A 256 16.88 -13.48 10.45
C LYS A 256 17.84 -13.92 9.35
N ILE A 257 17.61 -15.11 8.77
CA ILE A 257 18.44 -15.66 7.68
C ILE A 257 18.56 -14.67 6.51
N LEU A 258 17.48 -14.00 6.12
CA LEU A 258 17.50 -12.97 5.08
C LEU A 258 18.39 -11.78 5.46
N ARG A 259 18.27 -11.25 6.68
CA ARG A 259 19.13 -10.16 7.16
C ARG A 259 20.61 -10.58 7.25
N ASP A 260 20.88 -11.84 7.56
CA ASP A 260 22.24 -12.37 7.70
C ASP A 260 22.97 -12.50 6.35
N HIS A 261 22.28 -12.44 5.20
CA HIS A 261 22.89 -12.65 3.87
C HIS A 261 22.55 -11.57 2.83
N ILE A 262 21.59 -10.67 3.09
CA ILE A 262 21.05 -9.76 2.07
C ILE A 262 20.90 -8.35 2.66
N VAL A 263 21.22 -7.34 1.85
CA VAL A 263 21.01 -5.93 2.15
C VAL A 263 19.72 -5.46 1.49
N PHE A 264 18.65 -5.24 2.27
CA PHE A 264 17.42 -4.66 1.76
C PHE A 264 17.48 -3.13 1.83
N LYS A 265 17.33 -2.44 0.70
CA LYS A 265 17.20 -0.98 0.62
C LYS A 265 15.79 -0.60 0.16
N ILE A 266 15.02 0.03 1.02
CA ILE A 266 13.57 0.21 0.83
C ILE A 266 13.20 1.68 0.95
N VAL A 267 12.54 2.23 -0.07
CA VAL A 267 11.99 3.60 -0.12
C VAL A 267 10.46 3.52 -0.08
N PRO A 268 9.81 3.68 1.09
CA PRO A 268 8.39 3.34 1.25
C PRO A 268 7.40 4.30 0.58
N MET A 269 7.85 5.50 0.18
CA MET A 269 7.01 6.50 -0.48
C MET A 269 7.83 7.44 -1.37
N LEU A 270 7.88 7.12 -2.67
CA LEU A 270 8.69 7.84 -3.65
C LEU A 270 8.12 9.22 -4.06
N ASN A 271 6.84 9.49 -3.75
CA ASN A 271 6.14 10.74 -4.09
C ASN A 271 5.40 11.34 -2.86
N PRO A 272 6.11 11.76 -1.80
CA PRO A 272 5.49 12.24 -0.57
C PRO A 272 4.64 13.51 -0.77
N ASP A 273 5.03 14.39 -1.71
CA ASP A 273 4.29 15.62 -2.00
C ASP A 273 2.92 15.33 -2.62
N GLY A 274 2.88 14.50 -3.66
CA GLY A 274 1.62 14.10 -4.27
C GLY A 274 0.70 13.36 -3.29
N VAL A 275 1.27 12.58 -2.35
CA VAL A 275 0.50 11.89 -1.30
C VAL A 275 -0.11 12.89 -0.33
N TYR A 276 0.66 13.86 0.16
CA TYR A 276 0.16 14.88 1.07
C TYR A 276 -0.96 15.71 0.43
N LEU A 277 -0.82 16.07 -0.84
CA LEU A 277 -1.80 16.87 -1.60
C LEU A 277 -3.09 16.10 -1.95
N GLY A 278 -3.10 14.76 -1.86
CA GLY A 278 -4.24 13.96 -2.33
C GLY A 278 -4.35 13.88 -3.85
N ASN A 279 -3.21 13.90 -4.56
CA ASN A 279 -3.17 13.54 -5.98
C ASN A 279 -3.44 12.03 -6.17
N TYR A 280 -3.79 11.60 -7.38
CA TYR A 280 -3.87 10.19 -7.76
C TYR A 280 -2.57 9.68 -8.37
N ARG A 281 -1.93 10.45 -9.27
CA ARG A 281 -0.86 9.96 -10.16
C ARG A 281 0.39 10.84 -10.18
N CYS A 282 0.23 12.14 -10.12
CA CYS A 282 1.29 13.10 -10.39
C CYS A 282 2.02 13.61 -9.13
N SER A 283 3.25 14.09 -9.29
CA SER A 283 3.96 14.91 -8.31
C SER A 283 3.28 16.29 -8.13
N LEU A 284 3.83 17.14 -7.25
CA LEU A 284 3.44 18.55 -7.10
C LEU A 284 3.34 19.27 -8.45
N MET A 285 4.35 19.09 -9.30
CA MET A 285 4.50 19.80 -10.58
C MET A 285 3.69 19.17 -11.73
N GLY A 286 2.80 18.21 -11.45
CA GLY A 286 1.94 17.59 -12.47
C GLY A 286 2.60 16.46 -13.27
N PHE A 287 3.84 16.08 -12.97
CA PHE A 287 4.56 15.01 -13.67
C PHE A 287 4.14 13.61 -13.18
N ASP A 288 3.87 12.70 -14.13
CA ASP A 288 3.82 11.26 -13.87
C ASP A 288 5.24 10.75 -13.65
N LEU A 289 5.65 10.64 -12.39
CA LEU A 289 7.04 10.30 -12.02
C LEU A 289 7.48 8.97 -12.66
N ASN A 290 6.59 7.97 -12.79
CA ASN A 290 6.94 6.70 -13.44
C ASN A 290 6.94 6.80 -14.99
N ARG A 291 7.25 7.98 -15.55
CA ARG A 291 7.64 8.21 -16.95
C ARG A 291 8.98 8.93 -17.10
N HIS A 292 9.61 9.33 -15.99
CA HIS A 292 10.78 10.21 -15.97
C HIS A 292 12.05 9.54 -15.42
N TRP A 293 12.11 8.20 -15.38
CA TRP A 293 13.30 7.47 -14.93
C TRP A 293 14.48 7.54 -15.91
N MET A 294 14.22 7.77 -17.20
CA MET A 294 15.26 7.88 -18.22
C MET A 294 16.21 9.04 -17.93
N GLU A 295 15.67 10.24 -17.72
CA GLU A 295 16.42 11.46 -17.38
C GLU A 295 15.69 12.24 -16.29
N PRO A 296 15.76 11.81 -15.01
CA PRO A 296 15.15 12.54 -13.91
C PRO A 296 15.91 13.86 -13.70
N SER A 297 15.16 14.94 -13.47
CA SER A 297 15.72 16.24 -13.14
C SER A 297 15.91 16.34 -11.62
N PRO A 298 17.07 16.78 -11.11
CA PRO A 298 17.28 16.94 -9.67
C PRO A 298 16.38 18.02 -9.03
N TRP A 299 15.84 18.97 -9.82
CA TRP A 299 14.92 20.01 -9.33
C TRP A 299 13.43 19.65 -9.49
N ALA A 300 13.03 19.03 -10.61
CA ALA A 300 11.62 18.66 -10.84
C ALA A 300 11.27 17.26 -10.31
N HIS A 301 12.25 16.35 -10.28
CA HIS A 301 12.11 14.94 -9.90
C HIS A 301 13.17 14.52 -8.84
N PRO A 302 13.42 15.31 -7.77
CA PRO A 302 14.52 15.05 -6.83
C PRO A 302 14.51 13.63 -6.25
N THR A 303 13.32 13.10 -5.96
CA THR A 303 13.17 11.76 -5.38
C THR A 303 13.56 10.63 -6.35
N LEU A 304 13.23 10.76 -7.64
CA LEU A 304 13.69 9.82 -8.67
C LEU A 304 15.19 9.96 -8.92
N TYR A 305 15.70 11.19 -8.96
CA TYR A 305 17.10 11.48 -9.20
C TYR A 305 17.99 10.84 -8.12
N ALA A 306 17.66 11.04 -6.84
CA ALA A 306 18.39 10.46 -5.72
C ALA A 306 18.32 8.93 -5.70
N CYS A 307 17.14 8.32 -5.87
CA CYS A 307 17.03 6.86 -5.95
C CYS A 307 17.78 6.27 -7.14
N LYS A 308 17.70 6.90 -8.33
CA LYS A 308 18.40 6.43 -9.52
C LYS A 308 19.92 6.48 -9.35
N ASN A 309 20.46 7.60 -8.84
CA ASN A 309 21.90 7.74 -8.62
C ASN A 309 22.40 6.68 -7.61
N LEU A 310 21.70 6.51 -6.48
CA LEU A 310 22.06 5.48 -5.50
C LEU A 310 22.04 4.07 -6.11
N MET A 311 21.04 3.72 -6.93
CA MET A 311 21.04 2.42 -7.62
C MET A 311 22.20 2.28 -8.62
N MET A 312 22.56 3.34 -9.33
CA MET A 312 23.73 3.34 -10.23
C MET A 312 25.08 3.30 -9.47
N GLU A 313 25.14 3.81 -8.25
CA GLU A 313 26.31 3.69 -7.37
C GLU A 313 26.46 2.26 -6.84
N LEU A 314 25.36 1.63 -6.41
CA LEU A 314 25.32 0.24 -5.98
C LEU A 314 25.66 -0.73 -7.11
N ASP A 315 25.14 -0.50 -8.32
CA ASP A 315 25.41 -1.31 -9.52
C ASP A 315 26.89 -1.30 -9.95
N ARG A 316 27.58 -0.18 -9.73
CA ARG A 316 29.02 -0.01 -10.01
C ARG A 316 29.93 -0.44 -8.85
N SER A 317 29.35 -0.68 -7.67
CA SER A 317 30.08 -1.06 -6.48
C SER A 317 30.77 -2.41 -6.68
N GLN A 318 32.02 -2.51 -6.22
CA GLN A 318 32.68 -3.81 -6.11
C GLN A 318 32.18 -4.60 -4.88
N LYS A 319 31.50 -3.93 -3.95
CA LYS A 319 31.01 -4.47 -2.68
C LYS A 319 29.52 -4.83 -2.71
N ASP A 320 28.72 -4.12 -3.49
CA ASP A 320 27.27 -4.30 -3.60
C ASP A 320 26.89 -4.98 -4.91
N ASP A 321 26.00 -5.97 -4.85
CA ASP A 321 25.48 -6.70 -6.00
C ASP A 321 23.97 -6.43 -6.11
N LEU A 322 23.59 -5.44 -6.93
CA LEU A 322 22.20 -5.00 -7.08
C LEU A 322 21.36 -6.02 -7.86
N ASP A 323 20.89 -7.03 -7.13
CA ASP A 323 20.28 -8.24 -7.67
C ASP A 323 18.80 -8.06 -8.02
N PHE A 324 18.09 -7.16 -7.30
CA PHE A 324 16.68 -6.86 -7.56
C PHE A 324 16.36 -5.37 -7.48
N TYR A 325 15.48 -4.92 -8.37
CA TYR A 325 14.70 -3.70 -8.24
C TYR A 325 13.20 -4.01 -8.37
N ILE A 326 12.40 -3.67 -7.35
CA ILE A 326 10.94 -3.87 -7.37
C ILE A 326 10.19 -2.57 -7.08
N ASP A 327 9.39 -2.12 -8.04
CA ASP A 327 8.52 -0.94 -7.94
C ASP A 327 7.07 -1.35 -7.61
N ILE A 328 6.57 -0.98 -6.43
CA ILE A 328 5.25 -1.42 -5.92
C ILE A 328 4.15 -0.41 -6.23
N HIS A 329 3.08 -0.90 -6.86
CA HIS A 329 1.99 -0.18 -7.50
C HIS A 329 0.61 -0.74 -7.15
N ALA A 330 -0.46 -0.06 -7.60
CA ALA A 330 -1.83 -0.58 -7.49
C ALA A 330 -2.67 -0.41 -8.76
N HIS A 331 -3.37 -1.47 -9.14
CA HIS A 331 -4.07 -1.61 -10.42
C HIS A 331 -5.58 -1.46 -10.27
N SER A 332 -6.19 -0.60 -11.11
CA SER A 332 -7.60 -0.24 -10.99
C SER A 332 -8.56 -1.03 -11.89
N THR A 333 -8.07 -2.03 -12.63
CA THR A 333 -8.88 -2.79 -13.61
C THR A 333 -8.65 -4.30 -13.60
N LEU A 334 -7.72 -4.82 -12.79
CA LEU A 334 -7.47 -6.25 -12.64
C LEU A 334 -7.59 -6.63 -11.18
N MET A 335 -7.97 -7.88 -10.93
CA MET A 335 -7.94 -8.51 -9.61
C MET A 335 -6.55 -9.10 -9.34
N ASN A 336 -6.31 -9.52 -8.09
CA ASN A 336 -5.06 -10.13 -7.60
C ASN A 336 -3.85 -9.18 -7.55
N GLY A 337 -2.76 -9.67 -6.96
CA GLY A 337 -1.40 -9.18 -7.20
C GLY A 337 -0.78 -9.85 -8.42
N PHE A 338 0.10 -9.17 -9.16
CA PHE A 338 0.82 -9.72 -10.32
C PHE A 338 2.04 -8.86 -10.66
N MET A 339 2.96 -9.38 -11.48
CA MET A 339 4.18 -8.63 -11.86
C MET A 339 4.23 -8.29 -13.35
N TYR A 340 4.83 -7.14 -13.65
CA TYR A 340 5.39 -6.88 -14.97
C TYR A 340 6.92 -7.06 -14.93
N GLY A 341 7.45 -7.85 -15.86
CA GLY A 341 8.88 -7.99 -16.14
C GLY A 341 9.21 -7.50 -17.56
N ASN A 342 10.50 -7.53 -17.92
CA ASN A 342 10.98 -7.05 -19.22
C ASN A 342 10.97 -8.17 -20.28
N THR A 343 11.05 -7.81 -21.56
CA THR A 343 11.41 -8.78 -22.61
C THR A 343 12.88 -8.60 -22.92
N TYR A 344 13.65 -9.68 -22.82
CA TYR A 344 15.07 -9.74 -23.21
C TYR A 344 15.21 -10.62 -24.46
N GLU A 345 16.28 -10.41 -25.23
CA GLU A 345 16.61 -11.24 -26.40
C GLU A 345 17.48 -12.44 -25.99
N ASP A 346 18.28 -12.26 -24.93
CA ASP A 346 18.95 -13.36 -24.23
C ASP A 346 17.93 -14.24 -23.48
N MET A 347 17.93 -15.54 -23.81
CA MET A 347 16.99 -16.51 -23.26
C MET A 347 17.29 -16.84 -21.79
N ASP A 348 18.56 -16.93 -21.40
CA ASP A 348 18.95 -17.28 -20.03
C ASP A 348 18.52 -16.17 -19.05
N ARG A 349 18.72 -14.90 -19.41
CA ARG A 349 18.21 -13.73 -18.68
C ARG A 349 16.69 -13.70 -18.63
N PHE A 350 16.01 -14.11 -19.71
CA PHE A 350 14.55 -14.22 -19.74
C PHE A 350 14.02 -15.32 -18.81
N GLU A 351 14.65 -16.50 -18.78
CA GLU A 351 14.25 -17.60 -17.90
C GLU A 351 14.53 -17.27 -16.43
N ARG A 352 15.69 -16.69 -16.11
CA ARG A 352 16.03 -16.27 -14.74
C ARG A 352 15.01 -15.30 -14.14
N GLN A 353 14.58 -14.27 -14.89
CA GLN A 353 13.56 -13.34 -14.38
C GLN A 353 12.16 -13.98 -14.21
N ALA A 354 11.89 -15.16 -14.80
CA ALA A 354 10.61 -15.84 -14.62
C ALA A 354 10.53 -16.63 -13.29
N VAL A 355 11.68 -16.95 -12.69
CA VAL A 355 11.79 -17.74 -11.46
C VAL A 355 11.13 -17.05 -10.27
N PHE A 356 11.47 -15.78 -9.99
CA PHE A 356 10.98 -15.09 -8.79
C PHE A 356 9.44 -14.91 -8.76
N PRO A 357 8.76 -14.44 -9.84
CA PRO A 357 7.30 -14.41 -9.89
C PRO A 357 6.66 -15.80 -9.76
N LYS A 358 7.30 -16.85 -10.28
CA LYS A 358 6.81 -18.24 -10.16
C LYS A 358 6.86 -18.74 -8.72
N LEU A 359 7.94 -18.44 -7.98
CA LEU A 359 8.06 -18.73 -6.54
C LEU A 359 7.05 -17.93 -5.72
N LEU A 360 6.85 -16.64 -6.04
CA LEU A 360 5.85 -15.79 -5.39
C LEU A 360 4.43 -16.33 -5.57
N CYS A 361 4.09 -16.85 -6.75
CA CYS A 361 2.81 -17.53 -6.99
C CYS A 361 2.61 -18.79 -6.12
N GLY A 362 3.68 -19.45 -5.67
CA GLY A 362 3.60 -20.55 -4.70
C GLY A 362 3.39 -20.06 -3.26
N ASN A 363 3.97 -18.90 -2.91
CA ASN A 363 3.95 -18.34 -1.55
C ASN A 363 2.76 -17.40 -1.26
N ALA A 364 2.08 -16.88 -2.29
CA ALA A 364 0.98 -15.93 -2.17
C ALA A 364 -0.26 -16.40 -2.95
N GLU A 365 -1.29 -16.85 -2.22
CA GLU A 365 -2.58 -17.29 -2.77
C GLU A 365 -3.33 -16.21 -3.56
N ASP A 366 -3.01 -14.94 -3.31
CA ASP A 366 -3.59 -13.76 -3.94
C ASP A 366 -2.75 -13.25 -5.12
N PHE A 367 -1.62 -13.88 -5.43
CA PHE A 367 -0.78 -13.57 -6.59
C PHE A 367 -1.19 -14.39 -7.83
N SER A 368 -1.25 -13.72 -8.97
CA SER A 368 -1.67 -14.30 -10.25
C SER A 368 -0.50 -14.39 -11.23
N MET A 369 -0.05 -15.61 -11.49
CA MET A 369 0.91 -15.87 -12.58
C MET A 369 0.28 -15.64 -13.97
N SER A 370 -1.04 -15.79 -14.13
CA SER A 370 -1.73 -15.56 -15.41
C SER A 370 -1.84 -14.08 -15.79
N ASN A 371 -1.92 -13.17 -14.82
CA ASN A 371 -1.83 -11.72 -15.05
C ASN A 371 -0.38 -11.21 -15.10
N THR A 372 0.58 -12.02 -14.65
CA THR A 372 2.01 -11.68 -14.70
C THR A 372 2.50 -11.76 -16.14
N SER A 373 3.18 -10.71 -16.63
CA SER A 373 3.58 -10.63 -18.04
C SER A 373 4.91 -9.90 -18.26
N PHE A 374 5.58 -10.28 -19.34
CA PHE A 374 6.91 -9.81 -19.70
C PHE A 374 6.81 -9.04 -21.03
N ASN A 375 7.05 -7.73 -21.02
CA ASN A 375 6.78 -6.87 -22.19
C ASN A 375 7.80 -5.74 -22.40
N LYS A 376 7.88 -5.29 -23.67
CA LYS A 376 8.72 -4.18 -24.15
C LYS A 376 7.95 -2.95 -24.70
N ASP A 377 6.69 -2.75 -24.30
CA ASP A 377 5.81 -1.62 -24.67
C ASP A 377 6.51 -0.25 -24.74
N ALA A 378 6.50 0.42 -25.91
CA ALA A 378 7.18 1.70 -26.09
C ALA A 378 6.68 2.79 -25.12
N VAL A 379 5.36 2.84 -24.86
CA VAL A 379 4.73 3.80 -23.92
C VAL A 379 5.12 3.61 -22.45
N LYS A 380 5.90 2.57 -22.15
CA LYS A 380 6.44 2.25 -20.82
C LYS A 380 7.96 2.43 -20.73
N ALA A 381 8.65 2.88 -21.78
CA ALA A 381 10.12 2.97 -21.78
C ALA A 381 10.70 3.80 -20.60
N GLY A 382 10.03 4.90 -20.23
CA GLY A 382 10.40 5.76 -19.10
C GLY A 382 9.94 5.29 -17.71
N THR A 383 9.41 4.06 -17.55
CA THR A 383 9.08 3.51 -16.22
C THR A 383 10.32 2.92 -15.57
N GLY A 384 10.36 2.87 -14.22
CA GLY A 384 11.52 2.41 -13.44
C GLY A 384 12.01 1.04 -13.90
N ARG A 385 11.12 0.04 -13.89
CA ARG A 385 11.36 -1.30 -14.45
C ARG A 385 12.08 -1.32 -15.81
N ARG A 386 11.67 -0.43 -16.73
CA ARG A 386 12.09 -0.46 -18.14
C ARG A 386 13.34 0.34 -18.41
N THR A 387 13.52 1.46 -17.72
CA THR A 387 14.77 2.20 -17.76
C THR A 387 15.85 1.42 -17.03
N LEU A 388 15.63 1.04 -15.78
CA LEU A 388 16.63 0.40 -14.92
C LEU A 388 17.07 -0.96 -15.49
N GLY A 389 16.13 -1.81 -15.92
CA GLY A 389 16.47 -3.10 -16.54
C GLY A 389 17.20 -3.00 -17.90
N GLY A 390 17.36 -1.79 -18.44
CA GLY A 390 18.17 -1.51 -19.64
C GLY A 390 19.45 -0.71 -19.38
N ILE A 391 19.76 -0.32 -18.12
CA ILE A 391 20.98 0.45 -17.77
C ILE A 391 21.76 -0.10 -16.57
N LEU A 392 21.13 -0.94 -15.73
CA LEU A 392 21.79 -1.71 -14.67
C LEU A 392 22.36 -3.01 -15.24
N ASP A 393 23.20 -3.68 -14.47
CA ASP A 393 23.78 -4.99 -14.79
C ASP A 393 22.71 -6.02 -15.22
N GLU A 394 23.09 -6.93 -16.11
CA GLU A 394 22.15 -7.88 -16.68
C GLU A 394 21.56 -8.88 -15.67
N ASN A 395 22.26 -9.08 -14.55
CA ASN A 395 21.79 -9.90 -13.44
C ASN A 395 20.72 -9.18 -12.59
N CYS A 396 20.63 -7.85 -12.65
CA CYS A 396 19.62 -7.09 -11.91
C CYS A 396 18.20 -7.39 -12.41
N HIS A 397 17.39 -8.04 -11.57
CA HIS A 397 16.00 -8.35 -11.87
C HIS A 397 15.07 -7.16 -11.56
N CYS A 398 14.67 -6.45 -12.61
CA CYS A 398 13.77 -5.29 -12.54
C CYS A 398 12.29 -5.66 -12.75
N TYR A 399 11.44 -5.41 -11.75
CA TYR A 399 9.99 -5.67 -11.80
C TYR A 399 9.13 -4.46 -11.43
N THR A 400 7.88 -4.49 -11.88
CA THR A 400 6.78 -3.72 -11.28
C THR A 400 5.83 -4.72 -10.62
N LEU A 401 5.58 -4.60 -9.32
CA LEU A 401 4.56 -5.37 -8.60
C LEU A 401 3.26 -4.54 -8.54
N GLU A 402 2.21 -5.04 -9.17
CA GLU A 402 0.87 -4.45 -9.16
C GLU A 402 -0.04 -5.22 -8.20
N VAL A 403 -0.98 -4.53 -7.54
CA VAL A 403 -2.05 -5.16 -6.75
C VAL A 403 -3.41 -4.51 -6.98
N SER A 404 -4.48 -5.30 -7.03
CA SER A 404 -5.83 -4.78 -7.18
C SER A 404 -6.25 -3.81 -6.07
N PHE A 405 -6.91 -2.70 -6.44
CA PHE A 405 -7.64 -1.84 -5.48
C PHE A 405 -8.89 -2.51 -4.86
N PHE A 406 -9.39 -3.60 -5.47
CA PHE A 406 -10.63 -4.23 -5.05
C PHE A 406 -10.42 -5.56 -4.33
N SER A 407 -10.02 -6.58 -5.09
CA SER A 407 -10.17 -7.99 -4.70
C SER A 407 -9.12 -8.90 -5.36
N TYR A 408 -9.02 -10.12 -4.83
CA TYR A 408 -8.24 -11.22 -5.39
C TYR A 408 -9.09 -12.49 -5.44
N MET A 409 -8.76 -13.37 -6.38
CA MET A 409 -9.29 -14.73 -6.45
C MET A 409 -8.20 -15.69 -5.98
N THR A 410 -8.54 -16.64 -5.11
CA THR A 410 -7.63 -17.73 -4.73
C THR A 410 -7.87 -18.93 -5.64
N ASN A 411 -6.85 -19.75 -5.89
CA ASN A 411 -7.00 -20.99 -6.68
C ASN A 411 -8.05 -21.98 -6.09
N SER A 412 -8.45 -21.79 -4.84
CA SER A 412 -9.42 -22.60 -4.08
C SER A 412 -10.84 -22.04 -4.02
N SER A 413 -11.09 -20.81 -4.50
CA SER A 413 -12.38 -20.13 -4.40
C SER A 413 -12.77 -19.47 -5.73
N SER A 414 -13.96 -19.79 -6.23
CA SER A 414 -14.60 -19.07 -7.35
C SER A 414 -15.06 -17.67 -6.97
N ASN A 415 -15.20 -17.36 -5.68
CA ASN A 415 -15.60 -16.04 -5.19
C ASN A 415 -14.37 -15.16 -4.95
N ALA A 416 -14.39 -13.95 -5.53
CA ALA A 416 -13.37 -12.93 -5.30
C ALA A 416 -13.47 -12.34 -3.89
N LEU A 417 -12.35 -12.31 -3.16
CA LEU A 417 -12.25 -11.79 -1.81
C LEU A 417 -11.77 -10.32 -1.86
N PRO A 418 -12.50 -9.36 -1.26
CA PRO A 418 -12.04 -7.98 -1.20
C PRO A 418 -10.78 -7.84 -0.35
N TYR A 419 -9.80 -7.10 -0.83
CA TYR A 419 -8.60 -6.77 -0.07
C TYR A 419 -8.93 -5.94 1.18
N THR A 420 -8.25 -6.29 2.28
CA THR A 420 -8.16 -5.54 3.53
C THR A 420 -6.77 -4.95 3.70
N GLU A 421 -6.59 -3.98 4.62
CA GLU A 421 -5.26 -3.47 5.01
C GLU A 421 -4.30 -4.65 5.34
N GLU A 422 -4.81 -5.66 6.06
CA GLU A 422 -4.06 -6.86 6.44
C GLU A 422 -3.74 -7.80 5.28
N ALA A 423 -4.65 -7.95 4.30
CA ALA A 423 -4.39 -8.77 3.12
C ALA A 423 -3.30 -8.15 2.23
N TYR A 424 -3.26 -6.82 2.07
CA TYR A 424 -2.14 -6.14 1.41
C TYR A 424 -0.82 -6.33 2.17
N MET A 425 -0.83 -6.20 3.50
CA MET A 425 0.36 -6.50 4.32
C MET A 425 0.79 -7.97 4.18
N LYS A 426 -0.15 -8.93 4.09
CA LYS A 426 0.12 -10.35 3.86
C LYS A 426 0.89 -10.59 2.55
N LEU A 427 0.47 -9.97 1.45
CA LEU A 427 1.19 -10.05 0.18
C LEU A 427 2.63 -9.53 0.31
N GLY A 428 2.83 -8.40 1.01
CA GLY A 428 4.17 -7.87 1.31
C GLY A 428 5.05 -8.84 2.10
N ARG A 429 4.51 -9.48 3.15
CA ARG A 429 5.23 -10.50 3.93
C ARG A 429 5.57 -11.73 3.09
N ASN A 430 4.69 -12.13 2.18
CA ASN A 430 4.93 -13.26 1.29
C ASN A 430 5.99 -12.93 0.22
N LEU A 431 5.97 -11.72 -0.34
CA LEU A 431 7.05 -11.21 -1.21
C LEU A 431 8.41 -11.27 -0.51
N ALA A 432 8.50 -10.77 0.73
CA ALA A 432 9.73 -10.77 1.51
C ALA A 432 10.23 -12.19 1.83
N ARG A 433 9.33 -13.15 2.09
CA ARG A 433 9.67 -14.57 2.28
C ARG A 433 10.24 -15.22 1.02
N THR A 434 9.68 -14.91 -0.15
CA THR A 434 10.08 -15.51 -1.44
C THR A 434 11.56 -15.32 -1.78
N PHE A 435 12.21 -14.27 -1.28
CA PHE A 435 13.67 -14.11 -1.42
C PHE A 435 14.45 -15.29 -0.83
N LEU A 436 14.00 -15.91 0.27
CA LEU A 436 14.74 -17.05 0.85
C LEU A 436 14.69 -18.26 -0.09
N ASP A 437 13.55 -18.50 -0.71
CA ASP A 437 13.37 -19.60 -1.65
C ASP A 437 14.17 -19.35 -2.94
N TYR A 438 14.18 -18.11 -3.44
CA TYR A 438 14.99 -17.71 -4.58
C TYR A 438 16.50 -17.88 -4.32
N TYR A 439 17.01 -17.37 -3.19
CA TYR A 439 18.43 -17.46 -2.85
C TYR A 439 18.89 -18.86 -2.46
N LYS A 440 17.99 -19.73 -1.99
CA LYS A 440 18.26 -21.17 -1.86
C LYS A 440 18.30 -21.88 -3.21
N LEU A 441 17.41 -21.51 -4.13
CA LEU A 441 17.33 -22.12 -5.47
C LEU A 441 18.55 -21.75 -6.33
N THR A 442 19.04 -20.51 -6.22
CA THR A 442 20.28 -20.05 -6.87
C THR A 442 21.56 -20.47 -6.14
N GLY A 443 21.45 -21.12 -4.98
CA GLY A 443 22.59 -21.64 -4.20
C GLY A 443 23.35 -20.60 -3.36
N TYR A 444 22.94 -19.32 -3.37
CA TYR A 444 23.57 -18.25 -2.59
C TYR A 444 23.38 -18.45 -1.07
N ILE A 445 22.18 -18.87 -0.64
CA ILE A 445 21.91 -19.26 0.75
C ILE A 445 21.86 -20.78 0.83
N SER A 446 22.66 -21.37 1.72
CA SER A 446 22.75 -22.82 1.86
C SER A 446 21.39 -23.46 2.19
N SER A 447 21.09 -24.56 1.51
CA SER A 447 19.89 -25.37 1.74
C SER A 447 19.99 -26.25 3.00
N LYS A 448 21.22 -26.50 3.49
CA LYS A 448 21.45 -27.21 4.75
C LYS A 448 21.14 -26.29 5.93
N PRO A 449 20.45 -26.76 6.99
CA PRO A 449 20.33 -25.98 8.22
C PRO A 449 21.73 -25.70 8.77
N SER A 450 22.00 -24.44 9.10
CA SER A 450 23.24 -24.02 9.74
C SER A 450 23.46 -24.80 11.03
N SER A 451 24.39 -25.75 11.01
CA SER A 451 24.78 -26.57 12.18
C SER A 451 25.83 -25.87 13.05
N SER A 452 26.23 -24.64 12.70
CA SER A 452 27.14 -23.80 13.50
C SER A 452 26.42 -23.11 14.67
N LEU A 453 25.84 -23.92 15.56
CA LEU A 453 25.59 -23.58 16.96
C LEU A 453 26.24 -24.61 17.92
N VAL A 454 27.26 -25.32 17.45
CA VAL A 454 28.19 -26.06 18.31
C VAL A 454 29.38 -25.14 18.64
N PRO A 455 29.60 -24.75 19.90
CA PRO A 455 30.81 -24.03 20.28
C PRO A 455 32.04 -24.87 19.93
N LYS A 456 33.00 -24.28 19.20
CA LYS A 456 34.30 -24.93 18.98
C LYS A 456 34.93 -25.20 20.36
N PRO A 457 35.37 -26.44 20.67
CA PRO A 457 36.12 -26.70 21.88
C PRO A 457 37.34 -25.79 21.95
N GLY A 458 37.51 -25.08 23.06
CA GLY A 458 38.59 -24.12 23.23
C GLY A 458 39.95 -24.80 23.02
N ARG A 459 40.81 -24.20 22.18
CA ARG A 459 42.23 -24.56 22.13
C ARG A 459 42.88 -24.19 23.47
N HIS A 460 42.91 -25.13 24.41
CA HIS A 460 43.81 -25.03 25.55
C HIS A 460 45.24 -25.05 25.04
N SER A 461 45.91 -23.90 25.11
CA SER A 461 47.35 -23.84 24.96
C SER A 461 47.99 -24.59 26.13
N ALA A 462 48.80 -25.58 25.80
CA ALA A 462 49.65 -26.23 26.81
C ALA A 462 50.68 -25.20 27.30
N ARG A 463 50.48 -24.66 28.50
CA ARG A 463 51.53 -23.99 29.26
C ARG A 463 52.07 -24.97 30.28
N GLU A 464 53.28 -25.46 30.01
CA GLU A 464 54.08 -26.19 30.99
C GLU A 464 54.19 -25.36 32.28
N ARG A 465 54.05 -26.03 33.42
CA ARG A 465 54.42 -25.46 34.72
C ARG A 465 55.46 -26.36 35.34
N HIS A 466 56.65 -25.79 35.53
CA HIS A 466 57.70 -26.41 36.34
C HIS A 466 57.18 -26.69 37.76
N ARG A 467 57.61 -27.84 38.31
CA ARG A 467 57.44 -28.17 39.72
C ARG A 467 58.44 -27.36 40.55
N GLU A 468 57.95 -26.71 41.60
CA GLU A 468 58.72 -26.50 42.82
C GLU A 468 57.94 -27.05 44.03
N ARG A 469 58.69 -27.43 45.08
CA ARG A 469 58.18 -28.16 46.24
C ARG A 469 57.93 -27.20 47.40
N GLY A 470 56.85 -27.43 48.17
CA GLY A 470 56.61 -26.79 49.46
C GLY A 470 55.65 -27.60 50.33
N SER A 471 56.08 -27.95 51.54
CA SER A 471 55.27 -28.36 52.71
C SER A 471 54.35 -27.19 53.14
N SER A 472 53.23 -27.30 53.90
CA SER A 472 52.54 -28.35 54.69
C SER A 472 51.07 -27.86 54.95
N GLU A 473 50.16 -28.40 55.79
CA GLU A 473 50.21 -29.54 56.73
C GLU A 473 48.87 -30.33 56.83
N ARG A 474 47.98 -30.02 57.78
CA ARG A 474 46.71 -30.70 58.13
C ARG A 474 45.67 -29.70 58.63
N ALA A 475 44.39 -29.95 58.36
CA ALA A 475 43.31 -30.04 59.37
C ALA A 475 41.95 -30.31 58.70
N ALA A 476 41.03 -30.93 59.44
CA ALA A 476 39.67 -31.26 59.00
C ALA A 476 38.62 -30.31 59.62
N SER A 477 37.44 -30.19 58.99
CA SER A 477 36.12 -30.40 59.64
C SER A 477 34.94 -29.98 58.74
N GLU A 478 33.97 -30.87 58.57
CA GLU A 478 32.56 -30.49 58.38
C GLU A 478 31.99 -30.00 59.74
N PRO A 479 30.89 -29.21 59.76
CA PRO A 479 29.59 -29.88 59.90
C PRO A 479 28.42 -29.26 59.10
N THR A 480 27.40 -30.09 58.92
CA THR A 480 26.07 -29.73 58.42
C THR A 480 25.16 -29.23 59.54
N VAL A 481 24.23 -28.30 59.25
CA VAL A 481 23.05 -28.01 60.09
C VAL A 481 21.81 -27.74 59.20
N ARG A 482 20.68 -28.35 59.57
CA ARG A 482 19.31 -28.12 59.04
C ARG A 482 18.47 -27.29 60.02
N VAL A 483 17.20 -27.03 59.66
CA VAL A 483 16.00 -26.57 60.46
C VAL A 483 15.53 -25.19 59.95
N SER A 484 14.43 -25.10 59.18
CA SER A 484 12.99 -24.95 59.57
C SER A 484 12.65 -23.53 60.10
N ASN A 485 11.46 -22.90 59.99
CA ASN A 485 10.07 -23.22 59.59
C ASN A 485 9.54 -22.06 58.70
N ASP A 486 8.64 -22.25 57.72
CA ASP A 486 7.16 -22.41 57.79
C ASP A 486 6.40 -21.17 58.32
N GLU A 487 5.70 -20.45 57.43
CA GLU A 487 4.44 -19.76 57.75
C GLU A 487 3.60 -19.50 56.47
N ARG A 488 2.28 -19.68 56.58
CA ARG A 488 1.28 -19.49 55.49
C ARG A 488 0.40 -18.30 55.82
N TYR A 489 -0.14 -17.60 54.80
CA TYR A 489 -1.48 -17.01 54.91
C TYR A 489 -2.21 -16.96 53.56
N ASP A 490 -3.51 -16.65 53.62
CA ASP A 490 -4.54 -17.45 52.93
C ASP A 490 -5.17 -16.82 51.66
N ASN A 491 -5.95 -17.64 50.96
CA ASN A 491 -6.51 -17.44 49.63
C ASN A 491 -8.01 -17.09 49.65
N ARG A 492 -8.41 -15.95 49.07
CA ARG A 492 -9.76 -15.64 48.53
C ARG A 492 -9.63 -14.56 47.44
N GLY A 493 -10.29 -14.58 46.29
CA GLY A 493 -11.17 -15.59 45.69
C GLY A 493 -12.28 -14.95 44.86
N SER A 494 -12.27 -15.09 43.52
CA SER A 494 -13.45 -14.90 42.65
C SER A 494 -13.19 -15.37 41.21
N GLN A 495 -13.77 -16.51 40.81
CA GLN A 495 -13.90 -16.88 39.39
C GLN A 495 -15.20 -16.29 38.82
N GLY A 496 -15.14 -15.67 37.64
CA GLY A 496 -16.30 -15.18 36.89
C GLY A 496 -16.28 -15.69 35.47
N ARG A 497 -16.87 -16.87 35.22
CA ARG A 497 -16.94 -17.52 33.91
C ARG A 497 -18.34 -17.35 33.33
N LEU A 498 -18.55 -16.36 32.47
CA LEU A 498 -19.84 -16.17 31.79
C LEU A 498 -19.89 -16.99 30.48
N MET A 499 -20.88 -17.87 30.41
CA MET A 499 -21.23 -18.65 29.22
C MET A 499 -22.15 -17.83 28.32
N PHE A 500 -21.97 -17.91 27.00
CA PHE A 500 -22.97 -17.45 26.04
C PHE A 500 -23.87 -18.61 25.64
N GLU A 501 -25.11 -18.60 26.11
CA GLU A 501 -26.15 -19.52 25.65
C GLU A 501 -26.65 -19.13 24.25
N ARG A 502 -26.95 -20.14 23.44
CA ARG A 502 -27.72 -20.00 22.20
C ARG A 502 -29.19 -20.30 22.51
N PRO A 503 -30.15 -19.47 22.07
CA PRO A 503 -31.53 -19.91 21.97
C PRO A 503 -31.77 -20.58 20.61
N THR A 504 -32.28 -21.82 20.63
CA THR A 504 -32.89 -22.49 19.48
C THR A 504 -34.34 -22.83 19.81
N MET A 505 -35.27 -22.50 18.91
CA MET A 505 -36.52 -23.21 18.57
C MET A 505 -37.55 -22.20 18.04
N GLY A 506 -38.42 -22.62 17.11
CA GLY A 506 -39.57 -21.80 16.68
C GLY A 506 -39.91 -21.87 15.19
N SER A 507 -40.01 -23.06 14.60
CA SER A 507 -40.68 -23.21 13.30
C SER A 507 -42.18 -22.96 13.46
N ASN A 508 -42.75 -22.02 12.70
CA ASN A 508 -44.17 -22.08 12.36
C ASN A 508 -44.43 -21.41 11.01
N VAL A 509 -45.26 -22.07 10.21
CA VAL A 509 -45.65 -21.66 8.85
C VAL A 509 -46.90 -20.80 8.93
N SER A 510 -46.90 -19.66 8.24
CA SER A 510 -48.13 -19.09 7.70
C SER A 510 -47.85 -18.31 6.42
N SER A 511 -48.68 -18.55 5.41
CA SER A 511 -48.63 -17.92 4.09
C SER A 511 -49.30 -16.54 4.13
N GLY A 512 -48.65 -15.53 3.58
CA GLY A 512 -49.18 -14.17 3.48
C GLY A 512 -48.60 -13.44 2.27
N SER A 513 -49.32 -13.48 1.14
CA SER A 513 -48.96 -12.80 -0.10
C SER A 513 -49.18 -11.28 -0.01
N PHE A 514 -48.20 -10.45 -0.34
CA PHE A 514 -48.45 -9.06 -0.77
C PHE A 514 -47.32 -8.47 -1.64
N GLY A 515 -47.68 -8.10 -2.88
CA GLY A 515 -47.30 -6.84 -3.52
C GLY A 515 -45.86 -6.63 -3.99
N GLU A 516 -45.48 -7.20 -5.14
CA GLU A 516 -44.44 -6.58 -5.97
C GLU A 516 -44.91 -5.20 -6.45
N THR A 517 -44.16 -4.14 -6.16
CA THR A 517 -44.38 -2.81 -6.75
C THR A 517 -43.24 -2.47 -7.70
N GLN A 518 -43.36 -2.88 -8.96
CA GLN A 518 -42.43 -2.47 -10.02
C GLN A 518 -42.60 -0.98 -10.34
N PHE A 519 -41.58 -0.17 -10.06
CA PHE A 519 -41.51 1.19 -10.60
C PHE A 519 -41.11 1.15 -12.08
N ARG A 520 -42.12 1.28 -12.94
CA ARG A 520 -41.98 1.28 -14.40
C ARG A 520 -41.65 2.69 -14.91
N LEU A 521 -40.39 2.95 -15.24
CA LEU A 521 -39.96 4.17 -15.92
C LEU A 521 -40.64 4.29 -17.29
N GLN A 522 -41.58 5.22 -17.42
CA GLN A 522 -42.21 5.53 -18.71
C GLN A 522 -41.34 6.49 -19.51
N HIS A 523 -40.80 6.02 -20.65
CA HIS A 523 -40.32 6.91 -21.69
C HIS A 523 -41.49 7.67 -22.32
N ARG A 524 -41.52 8.99 -22.15
CA ARG A 524 -42.26 9.89 -23.05
C ARG A 524 -41.31 10.47 -24.09
N GLY A 525 -41.26 9.85 -25.27
CA GLY A 525 -40.87 10.53 -26.48
C GLY A 525 -42.11 11.13 -27.14
N ASN A 526 -42.06 12.38 -27.60
CA ASN A 526 -43.08 12.94 -28.49
C ASN A 526 -42.53 14.13 -29.28
N ARG A 527 -42.33 13.93 -30.58
CA ARG A 527 -42.45 14.90 -31.70
C ARG A 527 -42.43 14.11 -33.02
N PRO A 528 -43.07 14.60 -34.10
CA PRO A 528 -44.13 15.63 -34.12
C PRO A 528 -45.48 15.06 -33.69
#